data_AF-A0A6B3IA10-F1
#
_entry.id   AF-A0A6B3IA10-F1
#
_cell.length_a   1.000
_cell.length_b   1.000
_cell.length_c   1.000
_cell.angle_alpha   90.00
_cell.angle_beta   90.00
_cell.angle_gamma   90.00
#
_symmetry.space_group_name_H-M   'P 1'
#
loop_
_entity.id
_entity.type
_entity.pdbx_description
1 polymer ?
#
loop_
_entity_poly.entity_id
_entity_poly.type
_entity_poly.pdbx_seq_one_letter_code
_entity_poly.pdbx_strand_id
1 'polypeptide(L)' 'MSSNNGDVRLWGARFADGPAEALAKLSASVHFDWRLAPYDIAGSRAHARVLNKAGLLTEDELTR' A
#
# COMPACT_ATOMS: atom_id res chain seq x y z
N MET A 1 -18.32 24.80 3.60
CA MET A 1 -18.11 23.53 4.31
C MET A 1 -17.20 22.67 3.44
N SER A 2 -15.88 22.74 3.64
CA SER A 2 -14.96 21.84 2.95
C SER A 2 -15.01 20.47 3.63
N SER A 3 -15.70 19.52 3.01
CA SER A 3 -15.56 18.11 3.36
C SER A 3 -14.17 17.66 2.95
N ASN A 4 -13.34 17.37 3.95
CA ASN A 4 -12.03 16.75 3.77
C ASN A 4 -12.26 15.29 3.36
N ASN A 5 -12.56 15.06 2.07
CA ASN A 5 -12.69 13.72 1.54
C ASN A 5 -11.26 13.21 1.34
N GLY A 6 -10.76 12.43 2.29
CA GLY A 6 -9.45 11.79 2.18
C GLY A 6 -9.36 11.13 0.81
N ASP A 7 -8.39 11.58 0.01
CA ASP A 7 -8.25 11.23 -1.39
C ASP A 7 -7.86 9.75 -1.50
N VAL A 8 -8.84 8.84 -1.45
CA VAL A 8 -8.62 7.40 -1.52
C VAL A 8 -8.16 7.08 -2.94
N ARG A 9 -6.84 6.99 -3.13
CA ARG A 9 -6.25 6.54 -4.38
C ARG A 9 -6.27 5.02 -4.45
N LEU A 10 -7.14 4.45 -5.28
CA LEU A 10 -7.18 3.02 -5.54
C LEU A 10 -5.92 2.59 -6.30
N TRP A 11 -5.09 1.76 -5.69
CA TRP A 11 -3.98 1.03 -6.35
C TRP A 11 -3.02 1.91 -7.18
N GLY A 12 -2.68 3.11 -6.69
CA GLY A 12 -1.83 4.04 -7.45
C GLY A 12 -2.54 4.73 -8.62
N ALA A 13 -3.86 4.87 -8.53
CA ALA A 13 -4.76 5.46 -9.53
C ALA A 13 -4.17 6.65 -10.30
N ARG A 14 -4.42 6.66 -11.62
CA ARG A 14 -4.06 7.70 -12.58
C ARG A 14 -5.28 8.47 -13.11
N PHE A 15 -6.42 8.36 -12.42
CA PHE A 15 -7.62 9.13 -12.76
C PHE A 15 -7.40 10.60 -12.38
N ALA A 16 -7.97 11.51 -13.19
CA ALA A 16 -7.90 12.95 -12.92
C ALA A 16 -8.62 13.30 -11.61
N ASP A 17 -9.70 12.59 -11.30
CA ASP A 17 -10.52 12.75 -10.11
C ASP A 17 -10.59 11.46 -9.28
N GLY A 18 -11.07 11.57 -8.03
CA GLY A 18 -11.23 10.44 -7.11
C GLY A 18 -12.27 9.41 -7.58
N PRO A 19 -12.21 8.17 -7.06
CA PRO A 19 -13.15 7.13 -7.43
C PRO A 19 -14.58 7.47 -6.99
N ALA A 20 -15.57 7.12 -7.81
CA ALA A 20 -16.97 7.15 -7.39
C ALA A 20 -17.16 6.23 -6.16
N GLU A 21 -18.10 6.58 -5.28
CA GLU A 21 -18.34 5.85 -4.03
C GLU A 21 -18.64 4.36 -4.26
N ALA A 22 -19.42 4.05 -5.31
CA ALA A 22 -19.73 2.67 -5.69
C ALA A 22 -18.46 1.88 -6.07
N LEU A 23 -17.50 2.52 -6.75
CA LEU A 23 -16.24 1.89 -7.14
C LEU A 23 -15.33 1.67 -5.93
N ALA A 24 -15.27 2.63 -5.00
CA ALA A 24 -14.53 2.48 -3.75
C ALA A 24 -15.05 1.31 -2.91
N LYS A 25 -16.38 1.15 -2.81
CA LYS A 25 -17.01 0.01 -2.12
C LYS A 25 -16.74 -1.32 -2.81
N LEU A 26 -16.86 -1.36 -4.14
CA LEU A 26 -16.62 -2.58 -4.92
C LEU A 26 -15.17 -3.07 -4.83
N SER A 27 -14.21 -2.15 -4.74
CA SER A 27 -12.77 -2.46 -4.70
C SER A 27 -12.23 -2.78 -3.31
N ALA A 28 -12.98 -2.52 -2.25
CA ALA A 28 -12.53 -2.75 -0.88
C ALA A 28 -12.44 -4.25 -0.55
N SER A 29 -11.24 -4.76 -0.27
CA SER A 29 -10.99 -6.17 0.06
C SER A 29 -10.58 -6.43 1.52
N VAL A 30 -10.32 -5.37 2.29
CA VAL A 30 -9.82 -5.45 3.69
C VAL A 30 -10.65 -6.35 4.59
N HIS A 31 -11.96 -6.40 4.35
CA HIS A 31 -12.90 -7.20 5.12
C HIS A 31 -12.65 -8.71 5.04
N PHE A 32 -11.86 -9.21 4.08
CA PHE A 32 -11.43 -10.61 4.03
C PHE A 32 -9.92 -10.81 3.85
N ASP A 33 -9.21 -9.86 3.23
CA ASP A 33 -7.79 -10.02 2.93
C ASP A 33 -6.86 -9.79 4.13
N TRP A 34 -7.36 -9.27 5.26
CA TRP A 34 -6.55 -9.01 6.47
C TRP A 34 -5.76 -10.23 6.95
N ARG A 35 -6.27 -11.44 6.66
CA ARG A 35 -5.62 -12.72 6.91
C ARG A 35 -4.27 -12.87 6.19
N LEU A 36 -4.01 -12.07 5.16
CA LEU A 36 -2.79 -12.06 4.37
C LEU A 36 -1.70 -11.15 4.96
N ALA A 37 -2.02 -10.31 5.94
CA ALA A 37 -1.07 -9.37 6.55
C ALA A 37 0.25 -10.03 7.03
N PRO A 38 0.26 -11.24 7.64
CA PRO A 38 1.52 -11.88 8.01
C PRO A 38 2.44 -12.18 6.82
N TYR A 39 1.86 -12.52 5.66
CA TYR A 39 2.62 -12.80 4.44
C TYR A 39 3.12 -11.51 3.78
N ASP A 40 2.32 -10.44 3.82
CA ASP A 40 2.73 -9.13 3.33
C ASP A 40 3.92 -8.57 4.13
N ILE A 41 3.91 -8.72 5.46
CA ILE A 41 5.04 -8.37 6.33
C ILE A 41 6.28 -9.22 5.98
N ALA A 42 6.12 -10.54 5.82
CA ALA A 42 7.22 -11.42 5.46
C ALA A 42 7.82 -11.06 4.09
N GLY A 43 6.96 -10.78 3.10
CA GLY A 43 7.33 -10.35 1.76
C GLY A 43 8.05 -9.00 1.77
N SER A 44 7.53 -8.03 2.52
CA SER A 44 8.13 -6.70 2.68
C SER A 44 9.54 -6.78 3.29
N ARG A 45 9.73 -7.60 4.34
CA ARG A 45 11.06 -7.84 4.93
C ARG A 45 12.01 -8.50 3.93
N ALA A 46 11.53 -9.45 3.12
CA ALA A 46 12.33 -10.08 2.09
C ALA A 46 12.73 -9.08 0.99
N HIS A 47 11.79 -8.23 0.56
CA HIS A 47 12.04 -7.20 -0.43
C HIS A 47 13.05 -6.15 0.07
N ALA A 48 12.94 -5.70 1.31
CA ALA A 48 13.93 -4.79 1.92
C ALA A 48 15.35 -5.38 1.88
N ARG A 49 15.52 -6.67 2.19
CA ARG A 49 16.82 -7.35 2.05
C ARG A 49 17.32 -7.41 0.60
N VAL A 50 16.41 -7.60 -0.37
CA VAL A 50 16.75 -7.57 -1.80
C VAL A 50 17.23 -6.18 -2.22
N LEU A 51 16.56 -5.12 -1.78
CA LEU A 51 16.94 -3.74 -2.07
C LEU A 51 18.29 -3.37 -1.46
N ASN A 52 18.54 -3.75 -0.21
CA ASN A 52 19.86 -3.57 0.43
C ASN A 52 20.97 -4.31 -0.34
N LYS A 53 20.74 -5.57 -0.70
CA LYS A 53 21.69 -6.35 -1.52
C LYS A 53 21.97 -5.70 -2.88
N ALA A 54 20.98 -5.02 -3.46
CA ALA A 54 21.12 -4.28 -4.71
C ALA A 54 21.80 -2.90 -4.54
N GLY A 55 22.16 -2.50 -3.33
CA GLY A 55 22.74 -1.18 -3.03
C GLY A 55 21.73 -0.04 -3.06
N LEU A 56 20.42 -0.34 -3.00
CA LEU A 56 19.33 0.64 -3.00
C LEU A 56 18.83 1.01 -1.59
N LEU A 57 19.24 0.24 -0.58
CA LEU A 57 19.06 0.58 0.83
C LEU A 57 20.40 0.41 1.54
N THR A 58 20.69 1.33 2.46
CA THR A 58 21.81 1.20 3.39
C THR A 58 21.53 0.15 4.46
N GLU A 59 22.55 -0.26 5.20
CA GLU A 59 22.37 -1.19 6.34
C GLU A 59 21.57 -0.56 7.47
N ASP A 60 21.78 0.74 7.73
CA ASP A 60 21.02 1.51 8.72
C ASP A 60 19.52 1.61 8.35
N GLU A 61 19.21 1.75 7.06
CA GLU A 61 17.81 1.75 6.58
C GLU A 61 17.15 0.37 6.66
N LEU A 62 17.92 -0.72 6.51
CA LEU A 62 17.39 -2.08 6.61
C LEU A 62 17.07 -2.50 8.05
N THR A 63 17.77 -1.93 9.04
CA THR A 63 17.76 -2.41 10.44
C THR A 63 16.91 -1.58 11.40
N ARG A 64 16.37 -0.44 10.96
CA ARG A 64 15.40 0.37 11.72
C ARG A 64 14.08 -0.36 11.97
#